data_AF-B6V724-F1
#
_entry.id   AF-B6V724-F1
#
_cell.length_a   1.000
_cell.length_b   1.000
_cell.length_c   1.000
_cell.angle_alpha   90.00
_cell.angle_beta   90.00
_cell.angle_gamma   90.00
#
_symmetry.space_group_name_H-M   'P 1'
#
loop_
_entity.id
_entity.type
_entity.pdbx_description
1 polymer ?
#
loop_
_entity_poly.entity_id
_entity_poly.type
_entity_poly.pdbx_seq_one_letter_code
_entity_poly.pdbx_strand_id
1 'polypeptide(L)' 'MLWCSTTADYDADRQFGFCPSERLYTQDGNADGKPCVFPFTFEGRTYSACTSDGRSDGYRWCATTANY' A
#
# COMPACT_ATOMS: atom_id res chain seq x y z
N MET A 1 -5.72 -2.57 -11.80
CA MET A 1 -6.12 -1.57 -10.78
C MET A 1 -7.46 -2.03 -10.23
N LEU A 2 -7.49 -2.39 -8.94
CA LEU A 2 -8.71 -2.90 -8.29
C LEU A 2 -9.59 -1.71 -7.90
N TRP A 3 -10.87 -1.77 -8.22
CA TRP A 3 -11.84 -0.73 -7.90
C TRP A 3 -13.16 -1.36 -7.48
N CYS A 4 -13.95 -0.61 -6.71
CA CYS A 4 -15.30 -1.00 -6.34
C CYS A 4 -16.26 0.19 -6.46
N SER A 5 -17.53 -0.12 -6.68
CA SER A 5 -18.60 0.85 -6.49
C SER A 5 -18.65 1.26 -5.02
N THR A 6 -18.88 2.54 -4.76
CA THR A 6 -19.12 3.05 -3.40
C THR A 6 -20.61 3.13 -3.07
N THR A 7 -21.48 2.72 -4.00
CA THR A 7 -22.92 2.64 -3.84
C THR A 7 -23.47 1.29 -4.33
N ALA A 8 -24.76 1.04 -4.09
CA ALA A 8 -25.40 -0.21 -4.51
C ALA A 8 -25.66 -0.30 -6.03
N ASP A 9 -25.80 0.84 -6.72
CA ASP A 9 -26.05 0.92 -8.16
C ASP A 9 -25.09 1.92 -8.81
N TYR A 10 -24.00 1.39 -9.37
CA TYR A 10 -23.00 2.23 -10.05
C TYR A 10 -23.53 2.87 -11.32
N ASP A 11 -24.43 2.22 -12.07
CA ASP A 11 -24.89 2.74 -13.35
C ASP A 11 -25.75 3.99 -13.16
N ALA A 12 -26.51 4.02 -12.06
CA ALA A 12 -27.27 5.19 -11.62
C ALA A 12 -26.37 6.28 -11.01
N ASP A 13 -25.54 5.93 -10.02
CA ASP A 13 -24.83 6.92 -9.19
C ASP A 13 -23.48 7.35 -9.76
N ARG A 14 -22.82 6.46 -10.52
CA ARG A 14 -21.49 6.61 -11.11
C ARG A 14 -20.38 6.95 -10.13
N GLN A 15 -20.52 6.49 -8.89
CA GLN A 15 -19.54 6.70 -7.82
C GLN A 15 -18.68 5.46 -7.62
N PHE A 16 -17.36 5.62 -7.66
CA PHE A 16 -16.41 4.53 -7.48
C PHE A 16 -15.16 4.98 -6.71
N GLY A 17 -14.44 4.01 -6.18
CA GLY A 17 -13.14 4.21 -5.56
C GLY A 17 -12.16 3.09 -5.90
N PHE A 18 -10.86 3.38 -5.78
CA PHE A 18 -9.81 2.37 -5.91
C PHE A 18 -9.60 1.64 -4.59
N CYS A 19 -9.51 0.31 -4.65
CA CYS A 19 -9.21 -0.50 -3.47
C CYS A 19 -7.73 -0.35 -3.11
N PRO A 20 -7.39 0.01 -1.86
CA PRO A 20 -6.01 0.08 -1.42
C PRO A 20 -5.31 -1.27 -1.55
N SER A 21 -4.12 -1.26 -2.14
CA SER A 21 -3.26 -2.44 -2.21
C SER A 21 -1.80 -2.02 -2.23
N GLU A 22 -1.05 -2.57 -1.30
CA GLU A 22 0.41 -2.44 -1.18
C GLU A 22 1.17 -2.90 -2.45
N ARG A 23 0.55 -3.76 -3.27
CA ARG A 23 1.11 -4.18 -4.56
C ARG A 23 0.82 -3.21 -5.71
N LEU A 24 -0.06 -2.23 -5.50
CA LEU A 24 -0.47 -1.28 -6.52
C LEU A 24 0.08 0.12 -6.25
N TYR A 25 0.04 0.60 -5.00
CA TYR A 25 0.54 1.92 -4.63
C TYR A 25 0.78 2.04 -3.11
N THR A 26 1.61 2.99 -2.71
CA THR A 26 1.76 3.42 -1.31
C THR A 26 0.99 4.70 -1.04
N GLN A 27 0.61 4.92 0.22
CA GLN A 27 0.07 6.19 0.70
C GLN A 27 1.14 6.89 1.55
N ASP A 28 1.23 8.22 1.44
CA ASP A 28 2.25 9.04 2.11
C ASP A 28 3.69 8.60 1.78
N GLY A 29 4.61 8.74 2.75
CA GLY A 29 6.02 8.39 2.61
C GLY A 29 6.78 9.29 1.62
N ASN A 30 7.90 8.78 1.12
CA ASN A 30 8.79 9.49 0.17
C ASN A 30 8.83 8.81 -1.21
N ALA A 31 7.93 7.84 -1.44
CA ALA A 31 7.98 6.98 -2.61
C ALA A 31 7.06 7.44 -3.75
N ASP A 32 6.39 8.60 -3.60
CA ASP A 32 5.47 9.19 -4.58
C ASP A 32 4.43 8.20 -5.12
N GLY A 33 3.87 7.38 -4.21
CA GLY A 33 2.84 6.40 -4.53
C GLY A 33 3.33 5.14 -5.26
N LYS A 34 4.65 4.92 -5.40
CA LYS A 34 5.18 3.67 -5.97
C LYS A 34 4.70 2.45 -5.18
N PRO A 35 4.48 1.30 -5.82
CA PRO A 35 4.11 0.06 -5.13
C PRO A 35 5.24 -0.43 -4.22
N CYS A 36 4.88 -1.19 -3.20
CA CYS A 36 5.84 -1.90 -2.37
C CYS A 36 6.64 -2.90 -3.19
N VAL A 37 7.92 -3.08 -2.83
CA VAL A 37 8.76 -4.16 -3.35
C VAL A 37 8.80 -5.26 -2.29
N PHE A 38 8.40 -6.46 -2.68
CA PHE A 38 8.50 -7.64 -1.82
C PHE A 38 9.34 -8.73 -2.51
N PRO A 39 10.26 -9.40 -1.79
CA PRO A 39 10.70 -9.05 -0.43
C PRO A 39 11.55 -7.77 -0.39
N PHE A 40 11.53 -7.06 0.74
CA PHE A 40 12.48 -5.98 1.03
C PHE A 40 13.24 -6.24 2.33
N THR A 41 14.45 -5.68 2.44
CA THR A 41 15.26 -5.74 3.65
C THR A 41 15.19 -4.41 4.41
N PHE A 42 14.99 -4.49 5.72
CA PHE A 42 15.08 -3.37 6.68
C PHE A 42 15.78 -3.84 7.95
N GLU A 43 16.82 -3.12 8.39
CA GLU A 43 17.66 -3.47 9.56
C GLU A 43 18.12 -4.95 9.58
N GLY A 44 18.48 -5.48 8.41
CA GLY A 44 18.94 -6.86 8.26
C GLY A 44 17.85 -7.93 8.31
N ARG A 45 16.57 -7.55 8.45
CA ARG A 45 15.42 -8.46 8.42
C ARG A 45 14.71 -8.34 7.07
N THR A 46 14.15 -9.46 6.60
CA THR A 46 13.45 -9.51 5.30
C THR A 46 11.94 -9.56 5.52
N TYR A 47 11.20 -8.74 4.77
CA TYR A 47 9.75 -8.60 4.88
C TYR A 47 9.08 -8.92 3.55
N SER A 48 8.05 -9.76 3.61
CA SER A 48 7.22 -10.15 2.45
C SER A 48 5.82 -9.54 2.48
N ALA A 49 5.56 -8.63 3.41
CA ALA A 49 4.31 -7.87 3.60
C ALA A 49 4.64 -6.55 4.32
N CYS A 50 3.68 -5.61 4.36
CA CYS A 50 3.86 -4.38 5.14
C CYS A 50 4.11 -4.68 6.62
N THR A 51 4.98 -3.90 7.26
CA THR A 51 5.38 -4.04 8.67
C THR A 51 5.13 -2.75 9.45
N SER A 52 5.00 -2.84 10.77
CA SER A 52 5.01 -1.68 11.68
C SER A 52 6.35 -1.51 12.41
N ASP A 53 7.34 -2.35 12.10
CA ASP A 53 8.66 -2.28 12.72
C ASP A 53 9.30 -0.90 12.52
N GLY A 54 9.95 -0.39 13.58
CA GLY A 54 10.54 0.95 13.60
C GLY A 54 9.55 2.10 13.80
N ARG A 55 8.24 1.82 13.95
CA ARG A 55 7.20 2.84 14.21
C ARG A 55 6.47 2.59 15.52
N SER A 56 6.05 3.66 16.20
CA SER A 56 5.26 3.62 17.45
C SER A 56 3.80 4.03 17.27
N ASP A 57 3.43 4.53 16.08
CA ASP A 57 2.08 5.01 15.75
C ASP A 57 1.15 3.91 15.21
N GLY A 58 1.66 2.69 15.04
CA GLY A 58 0.89 1.53 14.58
C GLY A 58 0.59 1.52 13.07
N TYR A 59 1.03 2.54 12.31
CA TYR A 59 0.88 2.52 10.85
C TYR A 59 1.82 1.49 10.22
N ARG A 60 1.31 0.77 9.24
CA ARG A 60 2.09 -0.19 8.45
C ARG A 60 2.77 0.54 7.29
N TRP A 61 4.01 0.14 6.98
CA TRP A 61 4.80 0.65 5.88
C TRP A 61 5.51 -0.49 5.14
N CYS A 62 6.04 -0.18 3.96
CA CYS A 62 6.84 -1.09 3.15
C CYS A 62 7.94 -0.29 2.45
N ALA A 63 9.01 -0.95 2.05
CA ALA A 63 9.95 -0.33 1.12
C ALA A 63 9.43 -0.41 -0.32
N THR A 64 9.79 0.59 -1.13
CA THR A 64 9.57 0.61 -2.59
C THR A 64 10.84 0.27 -3.37
N THR A 65 11.84 -0.27 -2.67
CA THR A 65 13.12 -0.79 -3.16
C THR A 65 13.42 -2.12 -2.44
N ALA A 66 14.31 -2.94 -2.99
CA ALA A 66 14.67 -4.22 -2.38
C ALA A 66 15.43 -4.08 -1.04
N ASN A 67 16.03 -2.92 -0.79
CA ASN A 67 16.80 -2.63 0.42
C ASN A 67 16.47 -1.21 0.90
N TYR A 68 16.18 -1.10 2.19
CA TYR A 68 15.91 0.13 2.94
C TYR A 68 16.87 0.20 4.12
#